data_AF-A0A5J5VE78-F1
#
_entry.id   AF-A0A5J5VE78-F1
#
_cell.length_a   1.000
_cell.length_b   1.000
_cell.length_c   1.000
_cell.angle_alpha   90.00
_cell.angle_beta   90.00
_cell.angle_gamma   90.00
#
_symmetry.space_group_name_H-M   'P 1'
#
loop_
_entity.id
_entity.type
_entity.pdbx_description
1 polymer ?
#
loop_
_entity_poly.entity_id
_entity_poly.type
_entity_poly.pdbx_seq_one_letter_code
_entity_poly.pdbx_strand_id
1 'polypeptide(L)'
;MLEVYFNYHHDAYSTKVVYLHDPTAMLAAINPSLITYVEGAIRVQTNGITRGLTLLYNKQKRFAEITEWSDQPSVNVAVTVDTPTALKLVMERLME
;
A
#
# COMPACT_ATOMS: atom_id res chain seq x y z
N MET A 1 21.57 -9.41 -6.57
CA MET A 1 20.09 -9.50 -6.67
C MET A 1 19.45 -8.11 -6.73
N LEU A 2 19.75 -7.20 -5.81
CA LEU A 2 19.23 -5.82 -5.85
C LEU A 2 19.71 -4.99 -7.05
N GLU A 3 20.87 -5.28 -7.64
CA GLU A 3 21.39 -4.55 -8.81
C GLU A 3 20.41 -4.55 -10.00
N VAL A 4 19.79 -5.70 -10.31
CA VAL A 4 18.79 -5.79 -11.39
C VAL A 4 17.57 -4.93 -11.06
N TYR A 5 17.10 -4.97 -9.81
CA TYR A 5 15.95 -4.18 -9.36
C TYR A 5 16.26 -2.68 -9.32
N PHE A 6 17.49 -2.32 -8.97
CA PHE A 6 18.00 -0.95 -8.96
C PHE A 6 18.10 -0.38 -10.36
N ASN A 7 18.69 -1.12 -11.31
CA ASN A 7 18.77 -0.71 -12.71
C ASN A 7 17.38 -0.56 -13.31
N TYR A 8 16.45 -1.49 -13.02
CA TYR A 8 15.05 -1.34 -13.42
C TYR A 8 14.42 -0.03 -12.89
N HIS A 9 14.63 0.32 -11.61
CA HIS A 9 14.12 1.57 -11.05
C HIS A 9 14.74 2.80 -11.72
N HIS A 10 16.03 2.72 -12.04
CA HIS A 10 16.70 3.77 -12.78
C HIS A 10 16.08 3.98 -14.16
N ASP A 11 15.89 2.92 -14.92
CA ASP A 11 15.39 3.01 -16.29
C ASP A 11 13.90 3.36 -16.35
N ALA A 12 13.08 2.73 -15.49
CA ALA A 12 11.63 2.89 -15.52
C ALA A 12 11.14 4.16 -14.80
N TYR A 13 11.82 4.60 -13.74
CA TYR A 13 11.39 5.72 -12.90
C TYR A 13 12.39 6.87 -12.85
N SER A 14 13.51 6.79 -13.59
CA SER A 14 14.55 7.84 -13.62
C SER A 14 15.08 8.21 -12.23
N THR A 15 15.24 7.21 -11.35
CA THR A 15 15.65 7.42 -9.96
C THR A 15 16.90 6.63 -9.58
N LYS A 16 17.48 6.92 -8.43
CA LYS A 16 18.65 6.21 -7.85
C LYS A 16 18.30 5.52 -6.53
N VAL A 17 17.02 5.21 -6.33
CA VAL A 17 16.50 4.49 -5.15
C VAL A 17 15.64 3.33 -5.61
N VAL A 18 15.35 2.42 -4.68
CA VAL A 18 14.43 1.29 -4.90
C VAL A 18 13.29 1.35 -3.89
N TYR A 19 12.11 0.86 -4.29
CA TYR A 19 10.97 0.72 -3.39
C TYR A 19 10.91 -0.68 -2.79
N LEU A 20 10.85 -0.76 -1.46
CA LEU A 20 10.84 -2.01 -0.70
C LEU A 20 9.40 -2.46 -0.41
N HIS A 21 8.64 -2.81 -1.46
CA HIS A 21 7.21 -3.14 -1.34
C HIS A 21 6.93 -4.28 -0.35
N ASP A 22 7.49 -5.48 -0.57
CA ASP A 22 7.22 -6.65 0.27
C ASP A 22 7.77 -6.52 1.69
N PRO A 23 8.99 -5.97 1.91
CA PRO A 23 9.46 -5.68 3.27
C PRO A 23 8.55 -4.72 4.03
N THR A 24 8.01 -3.68 3.38
CA THR A 24 7.04 -2.77 4.03
C THR A 24 5.72 -3.50 4.36
N ALA A 25 5.22 -4.35 3.46
CA ALA A 25 4.03 -5.16 3.72
C ALA A 25 4.24 -6.14 4.89
N MET A 26 5.42 -6.76 4.97
CA MET A 26 5.80 -7.63 6.10
C MET A 26 5.86 -6.84 7.41
N LEU A 27 6.41 -5.63 7.41
CA LEU A 27 6.42 -4.76 8.59
C LEU A 27 5.01 -4.37 9.06
N ALA A 28 4.05 -4.22 8.15
CA ALA A 28 2.66 -4.00 8.53
C ALA A 28 2.10 -5.13 9.40
N ALA A 29 2.54 -6.37 9.15
CA ALA A 29 2.15 -7.55 9.94
C ALA A 29 2.95 -7.68 11.25
N ILE A 30 4.24 -7.36 11.23
CA ILE A 30 5.15 -7.53 12.39
C ILE A 30 4.98 -6.39 13.40
N ASN A 31 4.92 -5.16 12.92
CA ASN A 31 4.82 -3.96 13.76
C ASN A 31 3.81 -2.97 13.16
N PRO A 32 2.50 -3.21 13.33
CA PRO A 32 1.45 -2.37 12.76
C PRO A 32 1.46 -0.93 13.29
N SER A 33 2.13 -0.65 14.43
CA SER A 33 2.24 0.70 14.98
C SER A 33 3.00 1.69 14.08
N LEU A 34 3.79 1.17 13.13
CA LEU A 34 4.51 1.98 12.15
C LEU A 34 3.58 2.56 11.08
N ILE A 35 2.34 2.10 10.99
CA ILE A 35 1.42 2.39 9.89
C ILE A 35 0.12 2.96 10.46
N THR A 36 -0.41 3.98 9.82
CA THR A 36 -1.79 4.42 10.10
C THR A 36 -2.73 3.89 9.02
N TYR A 37 -3.98 3.67 9.39
CA TYR A 37 -4.99 3.06 8.54
C TYR A 37 -6.24 3.91 8.43
N VAL A 38 -6.87 3.86 7.26
CA VAL A 38 -8.25 4.30 7.06
C VAL A 38 -9.12 3.07 6.87
N GLU A 39 -10.22 3.00 7.61
CA GLU A 39 -11.21 1.94 7.46
C GLU A 39 -12.23 2.29 6.37
N GLY A 40 -12.54 1.35 5.50
CA GLY A 40 -13.63 1.53 4.53
C GLY A 40 -13.85 0.33 3.62
N ALA A 41 -14.87 0.42 2.77
CA ALA A 41 -15.16 -0.60 1.78
C ALA A 41 -14.28 -0.40 0.54
N ILE A 42 -13.71 -1.49 0.01
CA ILE A 42 -12.92 -1.49 -1.23
C ILE A 42 -13.68 -2.21 -2.33
N ARG A 43 -13.60 -1.67 -3.55
CA ARG A 43 -13.98 -2.37 -4.78
C ARG A 43 -12.83 -2.41 -5.77
N VAL A 44 -12.80 -3.45 -6.62
CA VAL A 44 -11.80 -3.63 -7.66
C VAL A 44 -12.48 -3.65 -9.03
N GLN A 45 -12.00 -2.83 -9.95
CA GLN A 45 -12.43 -2.86 -11.33
C GLN A 45 -11.81 -4.07 -12.06
N THR A 46 -12.65 -4.96 -12.60
CA THR A 46 -12.16 -6.22 -13.20
C THR A 46 -11.98 -6.17 -14.72
N ASN A 47 -12.51 -5.14 -15.39
CA ASN A 47 -12.56 -5.04 -16.86
C ASN A 47 -12.27 -3.63 -17.38
N GLY A 48 -12.04 -3.49 -18.68
CA GLY A 48 -11.82 -2.20 -19.35
C GLY A 48 -10.44 -1.58 -19.12
N ILE A 49 -10.28 -0.31 -19.49
CA ILE A 49 -8.98 0.39 -19.43
C ILE A 49 -8.48 0.64 -18.00
N THR A 50 -9.39 0.60 -17.01
CA THR A 50 -9.08 0.74 -15.58
C THR A 50 -9.05 -0.60 -14.85
N ARG A 51 -8.93 -1.73 -15.57
CA ARG A 51 -8.80 -3.07 -14.95
C ARG A 51 -7.65 -3.07 -13.93
N GLY A 52 -7.94 -3.55 -12.73
CA GLY A 52 -7.01 -3.58 -11.59
C GLY A 52 -7.13 -2.39 -10.65
N LEU A 53 -7.91 -1.35 -10.98
CA LEU A 53 -8.11 -0.19 -10.12
C LEU A 53 -8.83 -0.58 -8.82
N THR A 54 -8.23 -0.24 -7.68
CA THR A 54 -8.82 -0.35 -6.34
C THR A 54 -9.41 0.99 -5.91
N LEU A 55 -10.68 1.02 -5.50
CA LEU A 55 -11.39 2.23 -5.07
C LEU A 55 -11.92 2.09 -3.64
N LEU A 56 -11.45 3.01 -2.78
CA LEU A 56 -11.85 3.10 -1.38
C LEU A 56 -13.02 4.05 -1.18
N TYR A 57 -14.04 3.57 -0.47
CA TYR A 57 -15.05 4.41 0.16
C TYR A 57 -14.82 4.42 1.68
N ASN A 58 -14.37 5.57 2.19
CA ASN A 58 -13.97 5.78 3.59
C ASN A 58 -15.10 6.26 4.51
N LYS A 59 -16.36 6.16 4.08
CA LYS A 59 -17.57 6.52 4.85
C LYS A 59 -17.71 8.00 5.27
N GLN A 60 -16.88 8.93 4.75
CA GLN A 60 -16.97 10.36 5.09
C GLN A 60 -18.15 11.10 4.45
N LYS A 61 -18.82 10.49 3.47
CA LYS A 61 -20.00 11.05 2.79
C LYS A 61 -21.10 10.01 2.77
N ARG A 62 -22.34 10.40 3.03
CA ARG A 62 -23.51 9.55 2.78
C ARG A 62 -23.87 9.51 1.29
N PHE A 63 -24.10 8.31 0.75
CA PHE A 63 -24.73 8.15 -0.56
C PHE A 63 -26.26 8.33 -0.46
N ALA A 64 -26.85 8.98 -1.46
CA ALA A 64 -28.30 9.11 -1.57
C ALA A 64 -28.97 7.80 -2.01
N GLU A 65 -28.22 6.95 -2.73
CA GLU A 65 -28.67 5.68 -3.31
C GLU A 65 -27.78 4.53 -2.86
N ILE A 66 -28.23 3.29 -3.09
CA ILE A 66 -27.41 2.08 -2.91
C ILE A 66 -26.33 2.07 -3.99
N THR A 67 -25.10 1.83 -3.60
CA THR A 67 -23.94 1.77 -4.50
C THR A 67 -23.25 0.42 -4.40
N GLU A 68 -22.28 0.20 -5.28
CA GLU A 68 -21.38 -0.95 -5.22
C GLU A 68 -20.57 -1.03 -3.90
N TRP A 69 -20.49 0.04 -3.11
CA TRP A 69 -19.85 0.05 -1.79
C TRP A 69 -20.84 -0.15 -0.64
N SER A 70 -22.15 -0.19 -0.91
CA SER A 70 -23.18 -0.40 0.11
C SER A 70 -23.10 -1.82 0.67
N ASP A 71 -23.23 -1.93 2.00
CA ASP A 71 -23.23 -3.17 2.78
C ASP A 71 -22.00 -4.08 2.61
N GLN A 72 -20.93 -3.55 2.00
CA GLN A 72 -19.66 -4.26 1.88
C GLN A 72 -18.88 -4.19 3.20
N PRO A 73 -18.18 -5.26 3.58
CA PRO A 73 -17.35 -5.26 4.77
C PRO A 73 -16.23 -4.22 4.66
N SER A 74 -15.94 -3.58 5.79
CA SER A 74 -14.79 -2.71 5.94
C SER A 74 -13.48 -3.48 5.96
N VAL A 75 -12.45 -2.88 5.39
CA VAL A 75 -11.05 -3.28 5.56
C VAL A 75 -10.20 -2.08 5.97
N ASN A 76 -9.03 -2.35 6.55
CA ASN A 76 -8.04 -1.33 6.86
C ASN A 76 -7.12 -1.11 5.64
N VAL A 77 -6.99 0.15 5.23
CA VAL A 77 -6.10 0.58 4.15
C VAL A 77 -4.99 1.43 4.73
N ALA A 78 -3.73 1.03 4.55
CA ALA A 78 -2.57 1.80 4.99
C ALA A 78 -2.52 3.16 4.28
N VAL A 79 -2.38 4.25 5.05
CA VAL A 79 -2.35 5.64 4.53
C VAL A 79 -1.05 6.37 4.85
N THR A 80 -0.39 6.06 5.97
CA THR A 80 0.94 6.61 6.29
C THR A 80 1.85 5.53 6.85
N VAL A 81 3.16 5.78 6.79
CA VAL A 81 4.18 4.92 7.38
C VAL A 81 5.28 5.77 8.02
N ASP A 82 5.72 5.40 9.23
CA ASP A 82 6.96 5.90 9.84
C ASP A 82 8.17 5.35 9.07
N THR A 83 8.53 6.07 8.00
CA THR A 83 9.54 5.64 7.04
C THR A 83 10.94 5.49 7.67
N PRO A 84 11.45 6.45 8.48
CA PRO A 84 12.75 6.30 9.14
C PRO A 84 12.83 5.04 10.00
N THR A 85 11.82 4.78 10.83
CA THR A 85 11.82 3.61 11.71
C THR A 85 11.66 2.31 10.91
N ALA A 86 10.79 2.28 9.90
CA ALA A 86 10.62 1.13 9.03
C ALA A 86 11.92 0.76 8.29
N LEU A 87 12.62 1.73 7.70
CA LEU A 87 13.90 1.48 7.03
C LEU A 87 14.96 0.98 8.00
N LYS A 88 15.05 1.59 9.19
CA LYS A 88 15.98 1.13 10.23
C LYS A 88 15.78 -0.35 10.56
N LEU A 89 14.54 -0.77 10.81
CA LEU A 89 14.22 -2.16 11.15
C LEU A 89 14.56 -3.15 10.03
N VAL A 90 14.33 -2.76 8.77
CA VAL A 90 14.72 -3.60 7.61
C VAL A 90 16.23 -3.73 7.55
N MET A 91 16.97 -2.62 7.68
CA MET A 91 18.43 -2.63 7.57
C MET A 91 19.09 -3.38 8.73
N GLU A 92 18.61 -3.21 9.97
CA GLU A 92 19.09 -3.97 11.13
C GLU A 92 18.94 -5.47 10.91
N ARG A 93 17.82 -5.93 10.32
CA ARG A 93 17.61 -7.37 10.06
C ARG A 93 18.46 -7.93 8.90
N LEU A 94 18.89 -7.09 7.96
CA LEU A 94 19.60 -7.53 6.75
C LEU A 94 21.12 -7.34 6.81
N MET A 95 21.61 -6.50 7.72
CA MET A 95 23.03 -6.16 7.86
C MET A 95 23.70 -6.83 9.07
N GLU A 96 22.92 -7.53 9.89
CA GLU A 96 23.40 -8.54 10.85
C GLU A 96 23.53 -9.90 10.14
#